data_AF-A0A4U7CIG4-F1
#
_entry.id   AF-A0A4U7CIG4-F1
#
_cell.length_a   1.000
_cell.length_b   1.000
_cell.length_c   1.000
_cell.angle_alpha   90.00
_cell.angle_beta   90.00
_cell.angle_gamma   90.00
#
_symmetry.space_group_name_H-M   'P 1'
#
loop_
_entity.id
_entity.type
_entity.pdbx_description
1 polymer ?
#
loop_
_entity_poly.entity_id
_entity_poly.type
_entity_poly.pdbx_seq_one_letter_code
_entity_poly.pdbx_strand_id
1 'polypeptide(L)'
;MEIDIQRHVRDENDPKLPSEAMEKEFELWEEEYTVENLSDLTVSQIKSRKSRFENRAHRLVAEHNPGKAIQNDPALAASMGKPAYTKEEWEQSREMIGRKKEEISLRFDQAIGQVKKEREDSKMKQLVGLLDSVTPNSVSISLS
;
A
#
# COMPACT_ATOMS: atom_id res chain seq x y z
N MET A 1 20.20 -3.70 -39.31
CA MET A 1 21.24 -4.27 -38.43
C MET A 1 21.01 -3.90 -36.94
N GLU A 2 20.09 -2.99 -36.60
CA GLU A 2 19.76 -2.65 -35.19
C GLU A 2 18.85 -3.67 -34.47
N ILE A 3 17.97 -4.36 -35.20
CA ILE A 3 17.06 -5.38 -34.64
C ILE A 3 17.84 -6.53 -33.96
N ASP A 4 19.05 -6.82 -34.46
CA ASP A 4 19.89 -7.91 -33.97
C ASP A 4 20.51 -7.58 -32.60
N ILE A 5 20.94 -6.34 -32.39
CA ILE A 5 21.58 -5.90 -31.15
C ILE A 5 20.56 -5.79 -30.01
N GLN A 6 19.38 -5.20 -30.27
CA GLN A 6 18.34 -5.08 -29.24
C GLN A 6 17.83 -6.44 -28.79
N ARG A 7 17.63 -7.36 -29.74
CA ARG A 7 17.20 -8.73 -29.43
C ARG A 7 18.28 -9.48 -28.66
N HIS A 8 19.53 -9.39 -29.10
CA HIS A 8 20.65 -10.04 -28.41
C HIS A 8 20.81 -9.56 -26.96
N VAL A 9 20.78 -8.25 -26.72
CA VAL A 9 20.86 -7.70 -25.36
C VAL A 9 19.68 -8.16 -24.50
N ARG A 10 18.47 -8.25 -25.06
CA ARG A 10 17.32 -8.79 -24.33
C ARG A 10 17.46 -10.27 -24.00
N ASP A 11 17.93 -11.08 -24.95
CA ASP A 11 18.14 -12.52 -24.74
C ASP A 11 19.24 -12.76 -23.68
N GLU A 12 20.27 -11.92 -23.63
CA GLU A 12 21.33 -11.97 -22.60
C GLU A 12 20.87 -11.49 -21.22
N ASN A 13 19.99 -10.47 -21.18
CA ASN A 13 19.55 -9.87 -19.92
C ASN A 13 18.27 -10.50 -19.34
N ASP A 14 17.53 -11.29 -20.13
CA ASP A 14 16.28 -11.97 -19.78
C ASP A 14 15.38 -11.14 -18.84
N PRO A 15 14.89 -9.97 -19.32
CA PRO A 15 14.23 -9.02 -18.44
C PRO A 15 12.88 -9.59 -17.95
N LYS A 16 12.85 -10.05 -16.70
CA LYS A 16 11.64 -10.54 -16.04
C LYS A 16 10.66 -9.41 -15.74
N LEU A 17 9.37 -9.66 -15.96
CA LEU A 17 8.29 -8.78 -15.54
C LEU A 17 7.25 -9.59 -14.74
N PRO A 18 7.00 -9.29 -13.44
CA PRO A 18 7.60 -8.20 -12.66
C PRO A 18 9.11 -8.40 -12.44
N SER A 19 9.84 -7.30 -12.24
CA SER A 19 11.27 -7.41 -11.89
C SER A 19 11.42 -7.92 -10.46
N GLU A 20 12.56 -8.53 -10.14
CA GLU A 20 12.83 -9.00 -8.77
C GLU A 20 12.75 -7.86 -7.73
N ALA A 21 13.07 -6.62 -8.13
CA ALA A 21 12.92 -5.45 -7.27
C ALA A 21 11.44 -5.12 -7.02
N MET A 22 10.58 -5.22 -8.04
CA MET A 22 9.13 -5.05 -7.88
C MET A 22 8.54 -6.15 -7.01
N GLU A 23 8.91 -7.41 -7.23
CA GLU A 23 8.42 -8.54 -6.44
C GLU A 23 8.75 -8.35 -4.96
N LYS A 24 10.01 -8.03 -4.64
CA LYS A 24 10.43 -7.75 -3.26
C LYS A 24 9.67 -6.59 -2.63
N GLU A 25 9.45 -5.50 -3.38
CA GLU A 25 8.65 -4.38 -2.88
C GLU A 25 7.20 -4.79 -2.61
N PHE A 26 6.60 -5.57 -3.51
CA PHE A 26 5.23 -6.04 -3.35
C PHE A 26 5.07 -6.99 -2.17
N GLU A 27 5.97 -7.97 -2.01
CA GLU A 27 6.00 -8.87 -0.85
C GLU A 27 6.12 -8.10 0.45
N LEU A 28 7.01 -7.12 0.49
CA LEU A 28 7.23 -6.32 1.68
C LEU A 28 5.99 -5.45 2.01
N TRP A 29 5.29 -4.92 1.01
CA TRP A 29 4.01 -4.23 1.25
C TRP A 29 2.90 -5.18 1.74
N GLU A 30 2.88 -6.40 1.21
CA GLU A 30 1.93 -7.44 1.63
C GLU A 30 2.10 -7.83 3.10
N GLU A 31 3.34 -7.96 3.55
CA GLU A 31 3.68 -8.29 4.94
C GLU A 31 3.46 -7.09 5.87
N GLU A 32 3.88 -5.89 5.49
CA GLU A 32 3.81 -4.70 6.35
C GLU A 32 2.38 -4.17 6.53
N TYR A 33 1.59 -4.15 5.45
CA TYR A 33 0.32 -3.42 5.39
C TYR A 33 -0.90 -4.34 5.40
N THR A 34 -0.86 -5.40 6.21
CA THR A 34 -2.04 -6.20 6.52
C THR A 34 -3.05 -5.37 7.31
N VAL A 35 -4.34 -5.69 7.18
CA VAL A 35 -5.39 -5.02 7.97
C VAL A 35 -5.15 -5.21 9.46
N GLU A 36 -4.72 -6.40 9.89
CA GLU A 36 -4.39 -6.72 11.29
C GLU A 36 -3.28 -5.81 11.84
N ASN A 37 -2.13 -5.73 11.15
CA ASN A 37 -1.00 -4.89 11.57
C ASN A 37 -1.37 -3.39 11.60
N LEU A 38 -2.30 -2.97 10.75
CA LEU A 38 -2.76 -1.59 10.68
C LEU A 38 -3.82 -1.28 11.74
N SER A 39 -4.70 -2.22 12.06
CA SER A 39 -5.79 -2.06 13.03
C SER A 39 -5.30 -1.96 14.48
N ASP A 40 -4.08 -2.42 14.78
CA ASP A 40 -3.42 -2.19 16.07
C ASP A 40 -3.02 -0.73 16.32
N LEU A 41 -3.10 0.12 15.30
CA LEU A 41 -2.69 1.52 15.36
C LEU A 41 -3.89 2.47 15.56
N THR A 42 -3.59 3.68 16.02
CA THR A 42 -4.59 4.77 15.96
C THR A 42 -4.82 5.23 14.52
N VAL A 43 -6.03 5.75 14.23
CA VAL A 43 -6.38 6.33 12.92
C VAL A 43 -5.35 7.34 12.40
N SER A 44 -4.76 8.16 13.30
CA SER A 44 -3.74 9.13 12.91
C SER A 44 -2.44 8.45 12.43
N GLN A 45 -2.00 7.41 13.13
CA GLN A 45 -0.83 6.62 12.75
C GLN A 45 -1.09 5.88 11.43
N ILE A 46 -2.28 5.31 11.24
CA ILE A 46 -2.66 4.65 9.98
C ILE A 46 -2.57 5.64 8.81
N LYS A 47 -3.13 6.85 8.95
CA LYS A 47 -3.03 7.90 7.91
C LYS A 47 -1.58 8.31 7.63
N SER A 48 -0.75 8.46 8.67
CA SER A 48 0.66 8.78 8.49
C SER A 48 1.40 7.68 7.73
N ARG A 49 1.15 6.40 8.06
CA ARG A 49 1.71 5.25 7.33
C ARG A 49 1.21 5.20 5.89
N LYS A 50 -0.09 5.43 5.63
CA LYS A 50 -0.66 5.49 4.28
C LYS A 50 0.08 6.51 3.41
N SER A 51 0.35 7.71 3.93
CA SER A 51 1.09 8.74 3.18
C SER A 51 2.54 8.31 2.86
N ARG A 52 3.23 7.64 3.79
CA ARG A 52 4.59 7.10 3.52
C ARG A 52 4.57 6.02 2.46
N PHE A 53 3.59 5.11 2.56
CA PHE A 53 3.36 4.07 1.57
C PHE A 53 3.09 4.66 0.18
N GLU A 54 2.18 5.64 0.07
CA GLU A 54 1.86 6.29 -1.20
C GLU A 54 3.09 6.97 -1.83
N ASN A 55 3.95 7.58 -1.02
CA ASN A 55 5.22 8.15 -1.48
C ASN A 55 6.20 7.06 -1.97
N ARG A 56 6.27 5.92 -1.28
CA ARG A 56 7.09 4.77 -1.69
C ARG A 56 6.59 4.19 -3.02
N ALA A 57 5.29 4.00 -3.17
CA ALA A 57 4.68 3.55 -4.41
C ALA A 57 4.92 4.55 -5.56
N HIS A 58 4.83 5.86 -5.31
CA HIS A 58 5.12 6.88 -6.32
C HIS A 58 6.58 6.82 -6.79
N ARG A 59 7.53 6.61 -5.88
CA ARG A 59 8.95 6.43 -6.26
C ARG A 59 9.14 5.20 -7.14
N LEU A 60 8.51 4.07 -6.78
CA LEU A 60 8.59 2.85 -7.56
C LEU A 60 8.03 3.03 -8.99
N VAL A 61 6.92 3.77 -9.14
CA VAL A 61 6.38 4.14 -10.46
C VAL A 61 7.36 5.03 -11.23
N ALA A 62 7.98 6.01 -10.58
CA ALA A 62 8.95 6.91 -11.24
C ALA A 62 10.19 6.15 -11.74
N GLU A 63 10.67 5.15 -11.00
CA GLU A 63 11.76 4.28 -11.42
C GLU A 63 11.42 3.47 -12.68
N HIS A 64 10.13 3.14 -12.84
CA HIS A 64 9.53 2.42 -13.98
C HIS A 64 8.87 3.33 -15.03
N ASN A 65 9.17 4.64 -14.98
CA ASN A 65 8.72 5.61 -15.96
C ASN A 65 9.94 6.23 -16.69
N PRO A 66 10.63 5.45 -17.53
CA PRO A 66 11.79 5.96 -18.26
C PRO A 66 11.39 7.06 -19.25
N GLY A 67 12.33 7.97 -19.54
CA GLY A 67 12.19 8.91 -20.65
C GLY A 67 12.07 8.18 -22.00
N LYS A 68 11.49 8.84 -23.00
CA LYS A 68 11.21 8.25 -24.34
C LYS A 68 12.44 7.62 -25.02
N ALA A 69 13.64 8.14 -24.77
CA ALA A 69 14.88 7.59 -25.31
C ALA A 69 15.17 6.18 -24.78
N ILE A 70 14.97 5.95 -23.48
CA ILE A 70 15.20 4.66 -22.83
C ILE A 70 14.02 3.70 -23.09
N GLN A 71 12.79 4.22 -23.10
CA GLN A 71 11.59 3.39 -23.26
C GLN A 71 11.55 2.63 -24.60
N ASN A 72 12.14 3.20 -25.65
CA ASN A 72 12.14 2.61 -27.00
C ASN A 72 13.47 1.92 -27.35
N ASP A 73 14.42 1.86 -26.42
CA ASP A 73 15.74 1.28 -26.64
C ASP A 73 16.15 0.38 -25.45
N PRO A 74 15.81 -0.92 -25.52
CA PRO A 74 16.20 -1.91 -24.52
C PRO A 74 17.70 -1.97 -24.25
N ALA A 75 18.54 -1.76 -25.27
CA ALA A 75 19.98 -1.82 -25.12
C ALA A 75 20.49 -0.63 -24.32
N LEU A 76 19.96 0.57 -24.59
CA LEU A 76 20.22 1.75 -23.79
C LEU A 76 19.74 1.56 -22.34
N ALA A 77 18.54 1.00 -22.14
CA ALA A 77 18.03 0.71 -20.79
C ALA A 77 18.97 -0.20 -19.99
N ALA A 78 19.41 -1.31 -20.60
CA ALA A 78 20.36 -2.24 -19.99
C ALA A 78 21.69 -1.55 -19.62
N SER A 79 22.23 -0.72 -20.53
CA SER A 79 23.47 0.03 -20.30
C SER A 79 23.39 1.01 -19.11
N MET A 80 22.17 1.43 -18.75
CA MET A 80 21.89 2.32 -17.61
C MET A 80 21.48 1.55 -16.35
N GLY A 81 21.62 0.21 -16.34
CA GLY A 81 21.24 -0.64 -15.21
C GLY A 81 19.74 -0.77 -15.02
N LYS A 82 18.94 -0.48 -16.05
CA LYS A 82 17.49 -0.66 -16.06
C LYS A 82 17.13 -1.96 -16.78
N PRO A 83 15.98 -2.60 -16.45
CA PRO A 83 15.48 -3.70 -17.23
C PRO A 83 15.40 -3.35 -18.71
N ALA A 84 15.86 -4.27 -19.56
CA ALA A 84 15.83 -4.12 -21.02
C ALA A 84 14.40 -4.29 -21.58
N TYR A 85 13.41 -3.64 -20.96
CA TYR A 85 12.00 -3.78 -21.31
C TYR A 85 11.63 -3.12 -22.63
N THR A 86 10.60 -3.64 -23.29
CA THR A 86 9.92 -2.96 -24.37
C THR A 86 9.05 -1.85 -23.82
N LYS A 87 8.54 -1.00 -24.72
CA LYS A 87 7.59 0.06 -24.37
C LYS A 87 6.36 -0.48 -23.63
N GLU A 88 5.84 -1.62 -24.08
CA GLU A 88 4.68 -2.31 -23.52
C GLU A 88 4.99 -2.92 -22.15
N GLU A 89 6.16 -3.53 -21.97
CA GLU A 89 6.59 -4.06 -20.67
C GLU A 89 6.81 -2.94 -19.64
N TRP A 90 7.34 -1.79 -20.06
CA TRP A 90 7.40 -0.59 -19.22
C TRP A 90 6.01 -0.14 -18.78
N GLU A 91 5.04 -0.13 -19.69
CA GLU A 91 3.66 0.22 -19.38
C GLU A 91 3.00 -0.78 -18.42
N GLN A 92 3.13 -2.06 -18.72
CA GLN A 92 2.65 -3.14 -17.88
C GLN A 92 3.28 -3.10 -16.48
N SER A 93 4.57 -2.78 -16.35
CA SER A 93 5.21 -2.62 -15.04
C SER A 93 4.55 -1.53 -14.20
N ARG A 94 4.21 -0.39 -14.80
CA ARG A 94 3.53 0.72 -14.12
C ARG A 94 2.10 0.35 -13.74
N GLU A 95 1.39 -0.36 -14.62
CA GLU A 95 0.06 -0.87 -14.30
C GLU A 95 0.08 -1.82 -13.12
N MET A 96 1.03 -2.75 -13.07
CA MET A 96 1.18 -3.69 -11.96
C MET A 96 1.43 -2.97 -10.64
N ILE A 97 2.33 -1.97 -10.63
CA ILE A 97 2.57 -1.13 -9.45
C ILE A 97 1.31 -0.38 -9.05
N GLY A 98 0.56 0.17 -10.01
CA GLY A 98 -0.70 0.88 -9.79
C GLY A 98 -1.75 -0.02 -9.12
N ARG A 99 -2.00 -1.21 -9.69
CA ARG A 99 -2.95 -2.17 -9.13
C ARG A 99 -2.56 -2.61 -7.73
N LYS A 100 -1.26 -2.89 -7.50
CA LYS A 100 -0.78 -3.27 -6.17
C LYS A 100 -0.93 -2.13 -5.16
N LYS A 101 -0.66 -0.91 -5.60
CA LYS A 101 -0.86 0.29 -4.78
C LYS A 101 -2.32 0.42 -4.33
N GLU A 102 -3.27 0.24 -5.26
CA GLU A 102 -4.70 0.31 -4.96
C GLU A 102 -5.13 -0.78 -3.98
N GLU A 103 -4.68 -2.01 -4.20
CA GLU A 103 -4.95 -3.14 -3.30
C GLU A 103 -4.52 -2.83 -1.85
N ILE A 104 -3.28 -2.39 -1.65
CA ILE A 104 -2.77 -2.04 -0.32
C ILE A 104 -3.50 -0.81 0.24
N SER A 105 -3.84 0.18 -0.59
CA SER A 105 -4.59 1.37 -0.17
C SER A 105 -5.97 1.03 0.41
N LEU A 106 -6.63 0.01 -0.13
CA LEU A 106 -7.91 -0.49 0.39
C LEU A 106 -7.75 -1.08 1.80
N ARG A 107 -6.64 -1.76 2.09
CA ARG A 107 -6.36 -2.30 3.44
C ARG A 107 -6.22 -1.19 4.48
N PHE A 108 -5.59 -0.08 4.12
CA PHE A 108 -5.55 1.11 4.97
C PHE A 108 -6.96 1.65 5.26
N ASP A 109 -7.83 1.72 4.24
CA ASP A 109 -9.19 2.24 4.42
C ASP A 109 -10.04 1.29 5.28
N GLN A 110 -9.88 -0.02 5.10
CA GLN A 110 -10.49 -1.06 5.94
C GLN A 110 -10.05 -0.95 7.40
N ALA A 111 -8.74 -0.86 7.66
CA ALA A 111 -8.19 -0.72 9.01
C ALA A 111 -8.69 0.56 9.70
N ILE A 112 -8.74 1.70 8.99
CA ILE A 112 -9.33 2.94 9.52
C ILE A 112 -10.81 2.73 9.91
N GLY A 113 -11.56 2.01 9.07
CA GLY A 113 -12.96 1.67 9.35
C GLY A 113 -13.11 0.84 10.61
N GLN A 114 -12.30 -0.21 10.75
CA GLN A 114 -12.31 -1.10 11.92
C GLN A 114 -12.01 -0.34 13.21
N VAL A 115 -10.91 0.40 13.26
CA VAL A 115 -10.47 1.14 14.46
C VAL A 115 -11.50 2.19 14.89
N LYS A 116 -12.16 2.85 13.93
CA LYS A 116 -13.23 3.81 14.25
C LYS A 116 -14.43 3.11 14.88
N LYS A 117 -14.86 1.98 14.30
CA LYS A 117 -16.00 1.21 14.80
C LYS A 117 -15.73 0.67 16.22
N GLU A 118 -14.57 0.08 16.46
CA GLU A 118 -14.19 -0.42 17.79
C GLU A 118 -14.16 0.70 18.84
N ARG A 119 -13.69 1.89 18.45
CA ARG A 119 -13.70 3.06 19.33
C ARG A 119 -15.13 3.53 19.64
N GLU A 120 -16.03 3.52 18.66
CA GLU A 120 -17.44 3.88 18.85
C GLU A 120 -18.16 2.87 19.75
N ASP A 121 -17.95 1.57 19.51
CA ASP A 121 -18.50 0.49 20.32
C ASP A 121 -18.00 0.57 21.78
N SER A 122 -16.71 0.86 21.98
CA SER A 122 -16.15 1.07 23.32
C SER A 122 -16.76 2.27 24.04
N LYS A 123 -16.99 3.39 23.33
CA LYS A 123 -17.65 4.57 23.91
C LYS A 123 -19.09 4.27 24.29
N MET A 124 -19.82 3.55 23.44
CA MET A 124 -21.19 3.15 23.69
C MET A 124 -21.28 2.22 24.91
N LYS A 125 -20.38 1.24 25.04
CA LYS A 125 -20.29 0.39 26.24
C LYS A 125 -20.01 1.18 27.52
N GLN A 126 -19.13 2.18 27.46
CA GLN A 126 -18.87 3.06 28.60
C GLN A 126 -20.11 3.89 28.99
N LEU A 127 -20.85 4.42 28.01
CA LEU A 127 -22.09 5.17 28.25
C LEU A 127 -23.18 4.28 28.88
N VAL A 128 -23.36 3.05 28.40
CA VAL A 128 -24.29 2.08 28.99
C VAL A 128 -23.90 1.76 30.43
N GLY A 129 -22.62 1.48 30.70
CA GLY A 129 -22.15 1.21 32.06
C GLY A 129 -22.35 2.39 33.03
N LEU A 130 -22.21 3.62 32.55
CA LEU A 130 -22.52 4.82 33.35
C LEU A 130 -24.02 4.92 33.66
N LEU A 131 -24.89 4.68 32.69
CA LEU A 131 -26.35 4.73 32.90
C LEU A 131 -26.82 3.65 33.88
N ASP A 132 -26.30 2.44 33.78
CA ASP A 132 -26.60 1.36 34.72
C ASP A 132 -26.13 1.70 36.15
N SER A 133 -24.97 2.37 36.28
CA SER A 133 -24.44 2.82 37.57
C SER A 133 -25.22 3.98 38.22
N VAL A 134 -26.11 4.64 37.46
CA VAL A 134 -26.92 5.79 37.90
C VAL A 134 -28.38 5.38 38.20
N THR A 135 -28.69 4.08 38.27
CA THR A 135 -29.99 3.63 38.79
C THR A 135 -30.13 3.87 40.31
N PRO A 136 -31.25 4.46 40.78
CA PRO A 136 -31.32 5.14 42.07
C PRO A 136 -31.56 4.17 43.24
N ASN A 137 -30.51 3.79 43.96
CA ASN A 137 -30.68 3.19 45.28
C ASN A 137 -30.98 4.27 46.32
N SER A 138 -32.26 4.27 46.76
CA SER A 138 -32.76 4.67 48.08
C SER A 138 -32.45 6.08 48.57
N VAL A 139 -33.26 7.06 48.14
CA VAL A 139 -33.60 8.18 49.03
C VAL A 139 -34.80 7.74 49.88
N SER A 140 -34.53 7.08 51.01
CA SER A 140 -35.54 6.95 52.08
C SER A 140 -35.63 8.29 52.80
N ILE A 141 -36.53 9.17 52.35
CA ILE A 141 -36.92 10.34 53.15
C ILE A 141 -37.86 9.82 54.24
N SER A 142 -37.30 9.54 55.41
CA SER A 142 -38.10 9.43 56.63
C SER A 142 -38.61 10.82 56.99
N LEU A 143 -39.90 11.04 56.78
CA LEU A 143 -40.62 12.13 57.41
C LEU A 143 -40.84 11.75 58.88
N SER A 144 -40.22 12.50 59.79
CA SER A 144 -40.50 12.51 61.23
C SER A 144 -40.59 13.95 61.69
#